data_AF-A0A328W6X0-F1
#
_entry.id   AF-A0A328W6X0-F1
#
_cell.length_a   1.000
_cell.length_b   1.000
_cell.length_c   1.000
_cell.angle_alpha   90.00
_cell.angle_beta   90.00
_cell.angle_gamma   90.00
#
_symmetry.space_group_name_H-M   'P 1'
#
loop_
_entity.id
_entity.type
_entity.pdbx_description
1 polymer ?
#
loop_
_entity_poly.entity_id
_entity_poly.type
_entity_poly.pdbx_seq_one_letter_code
_entity_poly.pdbx_strand_id
1 'polypeptide(L)'
;MAAELHFSPNYLSKLFKEQMGMAIIEYTNNKRLEEARALLGLPSLTIEDVSKQTGFNYPSYFIAMFKKKYGLTPLQYRMQTKL
;
A
#
# COMPACT_ATOMS: atom_id res chain seq x y z
N MET A 1 5.60 24.28 24.06
CA MET A 1 4.25 24.83 23.82
C MET A 1 3.60 23.99 22.74
N ALA A 2 2.85 22.97 23.17
CA ALA A 2 2.09 22.09 22.31
C ALA A 2 0.82 22.84 21.87
N ALA A 3 0.93 23.63 20.81
CA ALA A 3 -0.22 24.00 20.00
C ALA A 3 -0.49 22.79 19.10
N GLU A 4 -1.07 21.74 19.69
CA GLU A 4 -1.51 20.57 18.97
C GLU A 4 -2.46 21.04 17.87
N LEU A 5 -2.05 20.84 16.64
CA LEU A 5 -2.81 21.19 15.45
C LEU A 5 -4.12 20.38 15.51
N HIS A 6 -5.19 21.02 16.00
CA HIS A 6 -6.56 20.52 15.96
C HIS A 6 -7.09 20.50 14.51
N PHE A 7 -6.31 19.97 13.56
CA PHE A 7 -6.85 19.59 12.28
C PHE A 7 -7.70 18.35 12.52
N SER A 8 -9.02 18.52 12.46
CA SER A 8 -9.90 17.37 12.38
C SER A 8 -9.40 16.45 11.25
N PRO A 9 -9.45 15.12 11.42
CA PRO A 9 -9.04 14.17 10.38
C PRO A 9 -9.67 14.46 9.01
N ASN A 10 -10.86 15.06 9.01
CA ASN A 10 -11.57 15.51 7.81
C ASN A 10 -10.91 16.71 7.13
N TYR A 11 -10.44 17.70 7.89
CA TYR A 11 -9.73 18.85 7.33
C TYR A 11 -8.39 18.41 6.72
N LEU A 12 -7.63 17.58 7.43
CA LEU A 12 -6.37 17.05 6.90
C LEU A 12 -6.60 16.19 5.64
N SER A 13 -7.62 15.33 5.64
CA SER A 13 -7.96 14.51 4.48
C SER A 13 -8.37 15.35 3.27
N LYS A 14 -9.15 16.42 3.49
CA LYS A 14 -9.57 17.35 2.44
C LYS A 14 -8.37 18.11 1.88
N LEU A 15 -7.57 18.72 2.75
CA LEU A 15 -6.37 19.47 2.35
C LEU A 15 -5.37 18.57 1.61
N PHE A 16 -5.14 17.35 2.09
CA PHE A 16 -4.27 16.39 1.42
C PHE A 16 -4.78 16.07 0.01
N LYS A 17 -6.08 15.82 -0.13
CA LYS A 17 -6.69 15.54 -1.44
C LYS A 17 -6.60 16.74 -2.40
N GLU A 18 -6.77 17.95 -1.90
CA GLU A 18 -6.64 19.19 -2.70
C GLU A 18 -5.20 19.39 -3.20
N GLN A 19 -4.20 19.07 -2.37
CA GLN A 19 -2.78 19.22 -2.73
C GLN A 19 -2.25 18.08 -3.59
N MET A 20 -2.66 16.84 -3.31
CA MET A 20 -2.08 15.63 -3.92
C MET A 20 -2.96 15.04 -5.03
N GLY A 21 -4.17 15.57 -5.23
CA GLY A 21 -5.16 15.07 -6.20
C GLY A 21 -5.79 13.72 -5.83
N MET A 22 -5.38 13.10 -4.72
CA MET A 22 -5.85 11.78 -4.29
C MET A 22 -6.04 11.70 -2.77
N ALA A 23 -6.86 10.76 -2.32
CA ALA A 23 -7.10 10.57 -0.89
C ALA A 23 -5.84 10.07 -0.18
N ILE A 24 -5.64 10.47 1.08
CA ILE A 24 -4.49 10.04 1.89
C ILE A 24 -4.39 8.51 2.02
N ILE A 25 -5.53 7.83 2.11
CA ILE A 25 -5.59 6.35 2.16
C ILE A 25 -5.10 5.76 0.84
N GLU A 26 -5.49 6.34 -0.29
CA GLU A 26 -5.06 5.88 -1.61
C GLU A 26 -3.55 6.07 -1.80
N TYR A 27 -3.04 7.23 -1.42
CA TYR A 27 -1.60 7.50 -1.42
C TYR A 27 -0.82 6.51 -0.54
N THR A 28 -1.30 6.28 0.68
CA THR A 28 -0.68 5.35 1.63
C THR A 28 -0.68 3.93 1.08
N ASN A 29 -1.81 3.45 0.55
CA ASN A 29 -1.90 2.14 -0.08
C ASN A 29 -0.97 2.03 -1.29
N ASN A 30 -0.85 3.08 -2.11
CA ASN A 30 0.06 3.12 -3.24
C ASN A 30 1.52 2.94 -2.82
N LYS A 31 1.94 3.60 -1.73
CA LYS A 31 3.28 3.47 -1.16
C LYS A 31 3.53 2.07 -0.60
N ARG A 32 2.58 1.51 0.13
CA ARG A 32 2.66 0.12 0.64
C ARG A 32 2.78 -0.91 -0.49
N LEU A 33 2.04 -0.71 -1.58
CA LEU A 33 2.12 -1.56 -2.76
C LEU A 33 3.46 -1.42 -3.52
N GLU A 34 4.09 -0.25 -3.48
CA GLU A 34 5.43 -0.03 -4.05
C GLU A 34 6.49 -0.82 -3.27
N GLU A 35 6.44 -0.77 -1.94
CA GLU A 35 7.29 -1.55 -1.05
C GLU A 35 7.05 -3.06 -1.21
N ALA A 36 5.79 -3.48 -1.29
CA ALA A 36 5.43 -4.88 -1.49
C ALA A 36 6.07 -5.47 -2.75
N ARG A 37 6.18 -4.68 -3.82
CA ARG A 37 6.82 -5.10 -5.07
C ARG A 37 8.29 -5.47 -4.86
N ALA A 38 9.01 -4.72 -4.04
CA ALA A 38 10.39 -5.01 -3.69
C ALA A 38 10.51 -6.28 -2.84
N LEU A 39 9.63 -6.45 -1.85
CA LEU A 39 9.62 -7.62 -0.95
C LEU A 39 9.18 -8.91 -1.65
N LEU A 40 8.35 -8.84 -2.70
CA LEU A 40 7.89 -10.02 -3.43
C LEU A 40 9.02 -10.79 -4.13
N GLY A 41 10.15 -10.14 -4.39
CA GLY A 41 11.36 -10.77 -4.95
C GLY A 41 12.12 -11.64 -3.95
N LEU A 42 11.85 -11.51 -2.65
CA LEU A 42 12.51 -12.31 -1.62
C LEU A 42 11.85 -13.69 -1.49
N PRO A 43 12.57 -14.80 -1.77
CA PRO A 43 11.99 -16.14 -1.75
C PRO A 43 11.64 -16.62 -0.33
N SER A 44 12.23 -16.00 0.70
CA SER A 44 11.97 -16.30 2.11
C SER A 44 10.63 -15.76 2.63
N LEU A 45 9.97 -14.86 1.90
CA LEU A 45 8.71 -14.25 2.34
C LEU A 45 7.52 -14.88 1.62
N THR A 46 6.50 -15.31 2.36
CA THR A 46 5.22 -15.70 1.76
C THR A 46 4.45 -14.45 1.30
N ILE A 47 3.41 -14.64 0.48
CA ILE A 47 2.53 -13.52 0.07
C ILE A 47 1.84 -12.90 1.30
N GLU A 48 1.53 -13.73 2.29
CA GLU A 48 0.94 -13.28 3.55
C GLU A 48 1.92 -12.44 4.37
N ASP A 49 3.20 -12.85 4.45
CA ASP A 49 4.24 -12.08 5.14
C ASP A 49 4.42 -10.71 4.50
N VAL A 50 4.48 -10.65 3.16
CA VAL A 50 4.60 -9.38 2.43
C VAL A 50 3.39 -8.48 2.69
N SER A 51 2.17 -9.03 2.70
CA SER A 51 0.96 -8.28 3.05
C SER A 51 1.07 -7.66 4.44
N LYS A 52 1.46 -8.46 5.44
CA LYS A 52 1.57 -8.02 6.85
C LYS A 52 2.67 -6.97 7.01
N GLN A 53 3.86 -7.21 6.46
CA GLN A 53 5.01 -6.30 6.56
C GLN A 53 4.74 -4.94 5.91
N THR A 54 3.96 -4.91 4.83
CA THR A 54 3.57 -3.67 4.16
C THR A 54 2.31 -3.02 4.73
N GLY A 55 1.82 -3.49 5.89
CA GLY A 55 0.74 -2.84 6.64
C GLY A 55 -0.67 -3.12 6.12
N PHE A 56 -0.87 -4.20 5.34
CA PHE A 56 -2.20 -4.68 4.98
C PHE A 56 -2.68 -5.73 5.98
N ASN A 57 -3.77 -5.40 6.69
CA ASN A 57 -4.39 -6.28 7.70
C ASN A 57 -5.01 -7.55 7.08
N TYR A 58 -5.47 -7.45 5.83
CA TYR A 58 -6.17 -8.54 5.14
C TYR A 58 -5.45 -8.89 3.84
N PRO A 59 -4.90 -10.11 3.72
CA PRO A 59 -4.22 -10.55 2.50
C PRO A 59 -5.10 -10.50 1.24
N SER A 60 -6.40 -10.78 1.37
CA SER A 60 -7.35 -10.68 0.26
C SER A 60 -7.47 -9.27 -0.30
N TYR A 61 -7.52 -8.26 0.58
CA TYR A 61 -7.54 -6.85 0.19
C TYR A 61 -6.22 -6.42 -0.44
N PHE A 62 -5.09 -6.86 0.12
CA PHE A 62 -3.77 -6.65 -0.48
C PHE A 62 -3.69 -7.21 -1.91
N ILE A 63 -4.10 -8.47 -2.12
CA ILE A 63 -4.08 -9.12 -3.43
C ILE A 63 -4.94 -8.35 -4.44
N ALA A 64 -6.15 -7.94 -4.05
CA ALA A 64 -7.05 -7.16 -4.90
C ALA A 64 -6.44 -5.80 -5.28
N MET A 65 -5.86 -5.09 -4.31
CA MET A 65 -5.22 -3.79 -4.51
C MET A 65 -3.96 -3.90 -5.37
N PHE A 66 -3.14 -4.92 -5.15
CA PHE A 66 -1.93 -5.19 -5.93
C PHE A 66 -2.30 -5.50 -7.38
N LYS A 67 -3.29 -6.37 -7.62
CA LYS A 67 -3.81 -6.66 -8.96
C LYS A 67 -4.39 -5.43 -9.63
N LYS A 68 -5.12 -4.59 -8.90
CA LYS A 68 -5.66 -3.34 -9.44
C LYS A 68 -4.56 -2.39 -9.90
N LYS A 69 -3.46 -2.27 -9.15
CA LYS A 69 -2.35 -1.35 -9.47
C LYS A 69 -1.43 -1.89 -10.57
N TYR A 70 -1.10 -3.18 -10.54
CA TYR A 70 -0.04 -3.77 -11.38
C TYR A 70 -0.55 -4.77 -12.44
N GLY A 71 -1.86 -5.03 -12.51
CA GLY A 71 -2.47 -5.94 -13.47
C GLY A 71 -2.33 -7.43 -13.15
N LEU A 72 -1.48 -7.80 -12.19
CA LEU A 72 -1.14 -9.18 -11.82
C LEU A 72 -1.37 -9.41 -10.33
N THR A 73 -1.72 -10.64 -9.94
CA THR A 73 -1.70 -10.98 -8.51
C THR A 73 -0.26 -10.96 -7.97
N PRO A 74 -0.05 -10.77 -6.66
CA PRO A 74 1.29 -10.83 -6.05
C PRO A 74 2.05 -12.12 -6.38
N LEU A 75 1.35 -13.25 -6.43
CA LEU A 75 1.92 -14.55 -6.80
C LEU A 75 2.36 -14.58 -8.27
N GLN A 76 1.50 -14.12 -9.18
CA GLN A 76 1.84 -14.03 -10.62
C GLN A 76 3.04 -13.11 -10.85
N TYR A 77 3.07 -11.96 -10.18
CA TYR A 77 4.19 -11.01 -10.24
C TYR A 77 5.51 -11.64 -9.78
N ARG A 78 5.48 -12.36 -8.65
CA ARG A 78 6.64 -13.12 -8.14
C ARG A 78 7.13 -14.16 -9.13
N MET A 79 6.24 -14.88 -9.81
CA MET A 79 6.62 -15.89 -10.79
C MET A 79 7.32 -15.28 -12.01
N GLN A 80 6.92 -14.08 -12.44
CA GLN A 80 7.58 -13.37 -13.56
C GLN A 80 8.95 -12.82 -13.19
N THR A 81 9.16 -12.43 -11.93
CA THR A 81 10.42 -11.85 -11.45
C THR A 81 11.48 -12.92 -11.13
N LYS A 82 11.14 -14.22 -11.23
CA LYS A 82 12.06 -15.36 -11.03
C LYS A 82 12.84 -15.77 -12.28
N LEU A 83 12.79 -14.98 -13.36
CA LEU A 83 13.67 -15.08 -14.53
C LEU A 83 14.94 -14.26 -14.30
#